data_AF-A0A2W5PZ60-F1
#
_entry.id   AF-A0A2W5PZ60-F1
#
_cell.length_a   1.000
_cell.length_b   1.000
_cell.length_c   1.000
_cell.angle_alpha   90.00
_cell.angle_beta   90.00
_cell.angle_gamma   90.00
#
_symmetry.space_group_name_H-M   'P 1'
#
loop_
_entity.id
_entity.type
_entity.pdbx_description
1 polymer ?
#
loop_
_entity_poly.entity_id
_entity_poly.type
_entity_poly.pdbx_seq_one_letter_code
_entity_poly.pdbx_strand_id
1 'polypeptide(L)'
;MQQGNVLWIARLMAPALDACGISTAVVMPSSDAAEFAVQLDDAAVLQAFLAAPSETWAKAYDGPAQSRWFAALYDAIPVANLIVGFEIPPFMKREFASRGMEYLSLHIHPVRFLQDFIFSAYTNSPALAFTMASISCDADEVARQVSRFSARLARLDPVQAHLPDGIPILLGQTSVDSSLITDGRFMRLPDYAGPLAALLDGYTEVAFLKHPLADWRMADVHFLTRDMGKTMIGVSGNSYAHVMSPARLGPIATISSSLGVEAQLFGHECHFLLSDPRDKFAVAELDNSRRVQLDHRVFTPPFWHEIVARSGQGVAALHSSFPFGPDYVRGTLQDTSLEGLEGAGSLPSMAKLIVPGPGLSPARLNEIAGRIAGAGLHDQQQAIERAADHHITLQVSPAPLAADRDWLWDSTVGLPEQYLHGFHPVEEYGVWSDEATCDIIIPLDDAPELELEFEADLSFFSGILDRNPALLICVDGQPVSALIQIGTAQEIHRLSWTAPVAAGAVHCTVQIECSHSARPSDLGMNDDNRSLGFMLHRLFVRARPALQAGNLGKFRVWGLAKGPVELVEP
;
A
#
# COMPACT_ATOMS: atom_id res chain seq x y z
N MET A 1 -18.16 4.32 3.21
CA MET A 1 -17.77 3.28 2.24
C MET A 1 -18.72 2.08 2.28
N GLN A 2 -18.84 1.35 3.40
CA GLN A 2 -19.65 0.11 3.46
C GLN A 2 -21.15 0.28 3.14
N GLN A 3 -21.78 1.40 3.54
CA GLN A 3 -23.16 1.72 3.17
C GLN A 3 -23.36 1.74 1.64
N GLY A 4 -22.37 2.28 0.92
CA GLY A 4 -22.36 2.29 -0.54
C GLY A 4 -22.29 0.89 -1.13
N ASN A 5 -21.42 0.02 -0.58
CA ASN A 5 -21.26 -1.37 -1.03
C ASN A 5 -22.54 -2.20 -0.82
N VAL A 6 -23.21 -2.05 0.32
CA VAL A 6 -24.47 -2.76 0.61
C VAL A 6 -25.58 -2.31 -0.35
N LEU A 7 -25.73 -1.00 -0.58
CA LEU A 7 -26.69 -0.48 -1.54
C LEU A 7 -26.37 -0.90 -2.98
N TRP A 8 -25.09 -0.93 -3.32
CA TRP A 8 -24.60 -1.37 -4.63
C TRP A 8 -25.02 -2.81 -4.93
N ILE A 9 -24.69 -3.76 -4.04
CA ILE A 9 -25.01 -5.17 -4.28
C ILE A 9 -26.53 -5.41 -4.27
N ALA A 10 -27.27 -4.72 -3.39
CA ALA A 10 -28.72 -4.80 -3.34
C ALA A 10 -29.36 -4.35 -4.66
N ARG A 11 -28.85 -3.27 -5.27
CA ARG A 11 -29.31 -2.78 -6.57
C ARG A 11 -28.98 -3.73 -7.72
N LEU A 12 -27.80 -4.35 -7.70
CA LEU A 12 -27.44 -5.36 -8.71
C LEU A 12 -28.32 -6.61 -8.64
N MET A 13 -28.71 -7.03 -7.43
CA MET A 13 -29.57 -8.21 -7.24
C MET A 13 -31.06 -7.94 -7.41
N ALA A 14 -31.52 -6.70 -7.24
CA ALA A 14 -32.94 -6.33 -7.22
C ALA A 14 -33.74 -6.88 -8.42
N PRO A 15 -33.29 -6.76 -9.68
CA PRO A 15 -34.05 -7.28 -10.82
C PRO A 15 -34.31 -8.79 -10.74
N ALA A 16 -33.35 -9.56 -10.22
CA ALA A 16 -33.49 -11.01 -10.08
C ALA A 16 -34.42 -11.39 -8.92
N LEU A 17 -34.31 -10.68 -7.80
CA LEU A 17 -35.15 -10.89 -6.62
C LEU A 17 -36.62 -10.51 -6.89
N ASP A 18 -36.85 -9.38 -7.57
CA ASP A 18 -38.19 -8.91 -7.96
C ASP A 18 -38.88 -9.91 -8.91
N ALA A 19 -38.12 -10.46 -9.87
CA ALA A 19 -38.64 -11.48 -10.79
C ALA A 19 -39.03 -12.79 -10.10
N CYS A 20 -38.44 -13.10 -8.95
CA CYS A 20 -38.83 -14.22 -8.09
C CYS A 20 -39.99 -13.89 -7.14
N GLY A 21 -40.48 -12.64 -7.13
CA GLY A 21 -41.49 -12.18 -6.18
C GLY A 21 -40.98 -12.11 -4.73
N ILE A 22 -39.66 -12.00 -4.54
CA ILE A 22 -39.03 -11.93 -3.22
C ILE A 22 -39.08 -10.49 -2.72
N SER A 23 -39.73 -10.25 -1.59
CA SER A 23 -39.70 -8.95 -0.93
C SER A 23 -38.33 -8.72 -0.27
N THR A 24 -37.73 -7.57 -0.55
CA THR A 24 -36.40 -7.19 -0.03
C THR A 24 -36.48 -5.90 0.77
N ALA A 25 -35.63 -5.80 1.80
CA ALA A 25 -35.43 -4.58 2.55
C ALA A 25 -33.94 -4.43 2.85
N VAL A 26 -33.40 -3.22 2.70
CA VAL A 26 -32.02 -2.91 3.06
C VAL A 26 -31.98 -2.47 4.51
N VAL A 27 -31.19 -3.16 5.33
CA VAL A 27 -31.04 -2.88 6.76
C VAL A 27 -29.61 -2.44 7.03
N MET A 28 -29.44 -1.21 7.50
CA MET A 28 -28.14 -0.61 7.83
C MET A 28 -28.28 0.33 9.02
N PRO A 29 -27.22 0.53 9.82
CA PRO A 29 -27.19 1.62 10.79
C PRO A 29 -27.39 2.98 10.11
N SER A 30 -27.98 3.93 10.84
CA SER A 30 -28.19 5.30 10.35
C SER A 30 -26.86 6.01 10.11
N SER A 31 -26.83 6.85 9.08
CA SER A 31 -25.70 7.76 8.85
C SER A 31 -25.78 9.02 9.72
N ASP A 32 -26.92 9.27 10.38
CA ASP A 32 -27.04 10.32 11.39
C ASP A 32 -26.30 9.91 12.66
N ALA A 33 -25.40 10.77 13.15
CA ALA A 33 -24.53 10.43 14.27
C ALA A 33 -25.29 10.20 15.59
N ALA A 34 -26.38 10.94 15.83
CA ALA A 34 -27.17 10.78 17.05
C ALA A 34 -28.00 9.50 17.00
N GLU A 35 -28.62 9.20 15.86
CA GLU A 35 -29.35 7.95 15.66
C GLU A 35 -28.41 6.74 15.67
N PHE A 36 -27.23 6.83 15.04
CA PHE A 36 -26.22 5.78 15.09
C PHE A 36 -25.78 5.49 16.53
N ALA A 37 -25.54 6.53 17.34
CA ALA A 37 -25.17 6.38 18.75
C ALA A 37 -26.26 5.65 19.55
N VAL A 38 -27.53 5.96 19.30
CA VAL A 38 -28.68 5.25 19.90
C VAL A 38 -28.74 3.80 19.43
N GLN A 39 -28.52 3.55 18.14
CA GLN A 39 -28.55 2.20 17.57
C GLN A 39 -27.40 1.33 18.07
N LEU A 40 -26.19 1.87 18.22
CA LEU A 40 -25.03 1.13 18.73
C LEU A 40 -25.20 0.73 20.21
N ASP A 41 -25.93 1.52 21.02
CA ASP A 41 -26.16 1.30 22.46
C ASP A 41 -24.87 1.07 23.28
N ASP A 42 -23.76 1.68 22.86
CA ASP A 42 -22.48 1.60 23.57
C ASP A 42 -21.67 2.89 23.42
N ALA A 43 -21.85 3.80 24.39
CA ALA A 43 -21.16 5.08 24.39
C ALA A 43 -19.63 4.94 24.51
N ALA A 44 -19.15 3.91 25.20
CA ALA A 44 -17.71 3.71 25.38
C ALA A 44 -17.06 3.29 24.05
N VAL A 45 -17.69 2.38 23.31
CA VAL A 45 -17.23 1.96 21.98
C VAL A 45 -17.31 3.11 20.98
N LEU A 46 -18.39 3.91 21.02
CA LEU A 46 -18.50 5.09 20.16
C LEU A 46 -17.37 6.09 20.44
N GLN A 47 -17.09 6.39 21.70
CA GLN A 47 -16.00 7.31 22.07
C GLN A 47 -14.64 6.76 21.66
N ALA A 48 -14.39 5.46 21.85
CA ALA A 48 -13.17 4.81 21.39
C ALA A 48 -13.03 4.90 19.86
N PHE A 49 -14.12 4.65 19.12
CA PHE A 49 -14.13 4.72 17.66
C PHE A 49 -13.89 6.15 17.16
N LEU A 50 -14.46 7.17 17.80
CA LEU A 50 -14.20 8.58 17.45
C LEU A 50 -12.74 8.98 17.72
N ALA A 51 -12.12 8.44 18.78
CA ALA A 51 -10.73 8.72 19.12
C ALA A 51 -9.74 7.96 18.22
N ALA A 52 -10.01 6.70 17.92
CA ALA A 52 -9.14 5.82 17.13
C ALA A 52 -9.98 4.82 16.30
N PRO A 53 -10.51 5.24 15.13
CA PRO A 53 -11.47 4.44 14.35
C PRO A 53 -10.91 3.08 13.94
N SER A 54 -9.71 3.07 13.34
CA SER A 54 -9.08 1.86 12.81
C SER A 54 -8.77 0.86 13.94
N GLU A 55 -8.21 1.31 15.05
CA GLU A 55 -7.86 0.45 16.19
C GLU A 55 -9.11 -0.12 16.86
N THR A 56 -10.13 0.71 17.05
CA THR A 56 -11.39 0.28 17.66
C THR A 56 -12.10 -0.72 16.77
N TRP A 57 -12.11 -0.49 15.45
CA TRP A 57 -12.64 -1.45 14.48
C TRP A 57 -11.88 -2.78 14.52
N ALA A 58 -10.54 -2.76 14.51
CA ALA A 58 -9.74 -3.97 14.59
C ALA A 58 -10.05 -4.78 15.86
N LYS A 59 -10.12 -4.11 17.02
CA LYS A 59 -10.50 -4.72 18.31
C LYS A 59 -11.88 -5.37 18.29
N ALA A 60 -12.83 -4.75 17.58
CA ALA A 60 -14.20 -5.22 17.48
C ALA A 60 -14.38 -6.37 16.46
N TYR A 61 -13.62 -6.37 15.37
CA TYR A 61 -13.87 -7.16 14.17
C TYR A 61 -14.01 -8.68 14.43
N ASP A 62 -13.00 -9.27 15.07
CA ASP A 62 -12.96 -10.69 15.41
C ASP A 62 -13.52 -11.00 16.81
N GLY A 63 -14.02 -10.00 17.53
CA GLY A 63 -14.52 -10.11 18.90
C GLY A 63 -15.75 -11.02 19.05
N PRO A 64 -16.10 -11.41 20.29
CA PRO A 64 -17.29 -12.21 20.56
C PRO A 64 -18.56 -11.49 20.10
N ALA A 65 -19.68 -12.22 20.00
CA ALA A 65 -20.99 -11.61 19.76
C ALA A 65 -21.26 -10.50 20.78
N GLN A 66 -21.64 -9.32 20.29
CA GLN A 66 -21.89 -8.14 21.10
C GLN A 66 -23.39 -7.92 21.16
N SER A 67 -24.07 -8.64 22.04
CA SER A 67 -25.54 -8.74 22.07
C SER A 67 -26.27 -7.39 22.23
N ARG A 68 -25.56 -6.34 22.67
CA ARG A 68 -26.09 -4.97 22.80
C ARG A 68 -25.94 -4.14 21.53
N TRP A 69 -24.88 -4.35 20.76
CA TRP A 69 -24.60 -3.53 19.60
C TRP A 69 -25.67 -3.73 18.54
N PHE A 70 -26.34 -2.66 18.14
CA PHE A 70 -27.39 -2.70 17.11
C PHE A 70 -28.56 -3.65 17.45
N ALA A 71 -28.80 -3.94 18.73
CA ALA A 71 -29.83 -4.90 19.15
C ALA A 71 -31.21 -4.58 18.58
N ALA A 72 -31.63 -3.31 18.64
CA ALA A 72 -32.91 -2.85 18.09
C ALA A 72 -33.01 -3.04 16.57
N LEU A 73 -31.87 -2.91 15.85
CA LEU A 73 -31.83 -3.13 14.41
C LEU A 73 -31.99 -4.62 14.09
N TYR A 74 -31.35 -5.50 14.87
CA TYR A 74 -31.50 -6.95 14.71
C TYR A 74 -32.90 -7.42 15.10
N ASP A 75 -33.48 -6.90 16.18
CA ASP A 75 -34.84 -7.25 16.63
C ASP A 75 -35.91 -6.89 15.59
N ALA A 76 -35.64 -5.91 14.73
CA ALA A 76 -36.52 -5.53 13.62
C ALA A 76 -36.48 -6.51 12.44
N ILE A 77 -35.52 -7.45 12.40
CA ILE A 77 -35.39 -8.45 11.32
C ILE A 77 -36.11 -9.74 11.74
N PRO A 78 -37.18 -10.16 11.04
CA PRO A 78 -37.83 -11.44 11.30
C PRO A 78 -36.87 -12.62 11.12
N VAL A 79 -36.83 -13.56 12.07
CA VAL A 79 -35.94 -14.74 12.05
C VAL A 79 -36.16 -15.62 10.80
N ALA A 80 -37.37 -15.62 10.24
CA ALA A 80 -37.69 -16.37 9.02
C ALA A 80 -37.04 -15.81 7.75
N ASN A 81 -36.42 -14.62 7.82
CA ASN A 81 -35.79 -13.99 6.67
C ASN A 81 -34.36 -14.48 6.50
N LEU A 82 -33.94 -14.68 5.25
CA LEU A 82 -32.54 -14.87 4.90
C LEU A 82 -31.83 -13.51 4.89
N ILE A 83 -30.77 -13.37 5.68
CA ILE A 83 -29.90 -12.19 5.64
C ILE A 83 -28.89 -12.37 4.50
N VAL A 84 -28.85 -11.45 3.54
CA VAL A 84 -27.79 -11.40 2.52
C VAL A 84 -26.94 -10.18 2.79
N GLY A 85 -25.65 -10.39 3.05
CA GLY A 85 -24.73 -9.30 3.38
C GLY A 85 -23.49 -9.34 2.51
N PHE A 86 -22.89 -8.17 2.32
CA PHE A 86 -21.59 -8.01 1.69
C PHE A 86 -20.55 -7.77 2.78
N GLU A 87 -19.55 -8.64 2.84
CA GLU A 87 -18.47 -8.62 3.80
C GLU A 87 -18.92 -8.56 5.28
N ILE A 88 -19.84 -9.46 5.67
CA ILE A 88 -20.36 -9.51 7.05
C ILE A 88 -19.19 -9.81 8.02
N PRO A 89 -18.91 -8.94 9.01
CA PRO A 89 -17.81 -9.16 9.93
C PRO A 89 -18.10 -10.33 10.90
N PRO A 90 -17.05 -11.01 11.40
CA PRO A 90 -17.18 -12.18 12.27
C PRO A 90 -18.09 -11.99 13.49
N PHE A 91 -17.99 -10.86 14.20
CA PHE A 91 -18.85 -10.61 15.37
C PHE A 91 -20.34 -10.58 15.00
N MET A 92 -20.71 -10.00 13.84
CA MET A 92 -22.11 -9.98 13.38
C MET A 92 -22.60 -11.37 12.97
N LYS A 93 -21.75 -12.18 12.33
CA LYS A 93 -22.09 -13.58 12.01
C LYS A 93 -22.45 -14.37 13.27
N ARG A 94 -21.65 -14.21 14.34
CA ARG A 94 -21.91 -14.83 15.64
C ARG A 94 -23.21 -14.33 16.27
N GLU A 95 -23.49 -13.03 16.15
CA GLU A 95 -24.75 -12.45 16.62
C GLU A 95 -25.96 -13.04 15.88
N PHE A 96 -25.93 -13.08 14.54
CA PHE A 96 -26.99 -13.71 13.74
C PHE A 96 -27.22 -15.17 14.13
N ALA A 97 -26.14 -15.92 14.31
CA ALA A 97 -26.22 -17.31 14.74
C ALA A 97 -26.85 -17.47 16.13
N SER A 98 -26.47 -16.61 17.09
CA SER A 98 -27.04 -16.63 18.44
C SER A 98 -28.55 -16.35 18.47
N ARG A 99 -29.05 -15.61 17.47
CA ARG A 99 -30.46 -15.28 17.27
C ARG A 99 -31.20 -16.28 16.38
N GLY A 100 -30.52 -17.33 15.91
CA GLY A 100 -31.09 -18.32 14.99
C GLY A 100 -31.37 -17.78 13.59
N MET A 101 -30.74 -16.66 13.21
CA MET A 101 -30.88 -16.08 11.88
C MET A 101 -29.93 -16.77 10.90
N GLU A 102 -30.45 -17.12 9.72
CA GLU A 102 -29.62 -17.62 8.62
C GLU A 102 -29.03 -16.45 7.84
N TYR A 103 -27.76 -16.57 7.42
CA TYR A 103 -27.13 -15.59 6.55
C TYR A 103 -26.43 -16.19 5.33
N LEU A 104 -26.27 -15.35 4.31
CA LEU A 104 -25.39 -15.51 3.17
C LEU A 104 -24.45 -14.29 3.12
N SER A 105 -23.18 -14.50 3.48
CA SER A 105 -22.14 -13.48 3.44
C SER A 105 -21.35 -13.60 2.14
N LEU A 106 -21.40 -12.57 1.31
CA LEU A 106 -20.68 -12.47 0.05
C LEU A 106 -19.44 -11.61 0.20
N HIS A 107 -18.31 -12.09 -0.29
CA HIS A 107 -17.05 -11.34 -0.37
C HIS A 107 -16.55 -11.43 -1.80
N ILE A 108 -15.86 -10.41 -2.31
CA ILE A 108 -15.16 -10.55 -3.60
C ILE A 108 -14.13 -11.68 -3.46
N HIS A 109 -14.18 -12.65 -4.37
CA HIS A 109 -13.25 -13.76 -4.37
C HIS A 109 -11.81 -13.26 -4.64
N PRO A 110 -10.78 -13.89 -4.04
CA PRO A 110 -9.39 -13.45 -4.24
C PRO A 110 -8.89 -13.59 -5.68
N VAL A 111 -9.54 -14.41 -6.51
CA VAL A 111 -9.22 -14.53 -7.94
C VAL A 111 -9.96 -13.44 -8.70
N ARG A 112 -9.23 -12.39 -9.06
CA ARG A 112 -9.72 -11.12 -9.62
C ARG A 112 -9.27 -10.88 -11.06
N PHE A 113 -8.43 -11.72 -11.64
CA PHE A 113 -8.04 -11.62 -13.06
C PHE A 113 -9.03 -12.23 -14.07
N LEU A 114 -10.14 -12.81 -13.59
CA LEU A 114 -11.17 -13.35 -14.48
C LEU A 114 -11.88 -12.22 -15.26
N GLN A 115 -12.74 -12.60 -16.22
CA GLN A 115 -13.50 -11.64 -17.03
C GLN A 115 -14.30 -10.65 -16.17
N ASP A 116 -14.69 -11.06 -14.97
CA ASP A 116 -15.30 -10.20 -13.97
C ASP A 116 -15.07 -10.77 -12.55
N PHE A 117 -15.60 -10.09 -11.53
CA PHE A 117 -15.57 -10.60 -10.16
C PHE A 117 -16.55 -11.75 -9.95
N ILE A 118 -16.05 -12.79 -9.28
CA ILE A 118 -16.88 -13.82 -8.64
C ILE A 118 -16.85 -13.60 -7.12
N PHE A 119 -17.79 -14.18 -6.40
CA PHE A 119 -17.92 -14.03 -4.95
C PHE A 119 -17.50 -15.30 -4.21
N SER A 120 -16.83 -15.15 -3.07
CA SER A 120 -16.80 -16.18 -2.04
C SER A 120 -18.06 -16.06 -1.21
N ALA A 121 -18.75 -17.18 -0.98
CA ALA A 121 -19.96 -17.22 -0.18
C ALA A 121 -19.78 -18.04 1.10
N TYR A 122 -20.23 -17.47 2.22
CA TYR A 122 -20.22 -18.11 3.55
C TYR A 122 -21.61 -18.11 4.15
N THR A 123 -21.95 -19.14 4.91
CA THR A 123 -23.26 -19.29 5.55
C THR A 123 -23.18 -20.18 6.79
N ASN A 124 -24.01 -19.89 7.79
CA ASN A 124 -24.25 -20.77 8.92
C ASN A 124 -25.31 -21.87 8.64
N SER A 125 -25.98 -21.87 7.48
CA SER A 125 -27.01 -22.86 7.13
C SER A 125 -26.44 -24.01 6.28
N PRO A 126 -26.45 -25.26 6.75
CA PRO A 126 -26.01 -26.40 5.95
C PRO A 126 -26.83 -26.60 4.66
N ALA A 127 -28.12 -26.27 4.69
CA ALA A 127 -29.00 -26.36 3.52
C ALA A 127 -28.62 -25.33 2.44
N LEU A 128 -28.27 -24.09 2.84
CA LEU A 128 -27.68 -23.12 1.91
C LEU A 128 -26.36 -23.61 1.37
N ALA A 129 -25.46 -24.06 2.24
CA ALA A 129 -24.12 -24.49 1.82
C ALA A 129 -24.20 -25.63 0.78
N PHE A 130 -25.13 -26.57 0.96
CA PHE A 130 -25.41 -27.62 -0.02
C PHE A 130 -25.95 -27.05 -1.33
N THR A 131 -26.94 -26.17 -1.26
CA THR A 131 -27.57 -25.55 -2.44
C THR A 131 -26.57 -24.73 -3.23
N MET A 132 -25.80 -23.86 -2.56
CA MET A 132 -24.76 -23.04 -3.16
C MET A 132 -23.69 -23.88 -3.86
N ALA A 133 -23.27 -25.00 -3.27
CA ALA A 133 -22.30 -25.90 -3.90
C ALA A 133 -22.80 -26.49 -5.23
N SER A 134 -24.12 -26.72 -5.36
CA SER A 134 -24.72 -27.20 -6.63
C SER A 134 -24.78 -26.14 -7.74
N ILE A 135 -24.55 -24.87 -7.39
CA ILE A 135 -24.61 -23.71 -8.31
C ILE A 135 -23.28 -22.93 -8.36
N SER A 136 -22.19 -23.56 -7.91
CA SER A 136 -20.84 -22.97 -7.89
C SER A 136 -20.32 -22.64 -9.29
N CYS A 137 -19.44 -21.65 -9.38
CA CYS A 137 -18.68 -21.24 -10.57
C CYS A 137 -18.04 -22.45 -11.28
N ASP A 138 -17.99 -22.41 -12.61
CA ASP A 138 -17.32 -23.42 -13.43
C ASP A 138 -15.83 -23.44 -13.11
N ALA A 139 -15.34 -24.57 -12.59
CA ALA A 139 -13.92 -24.74 -12.25
C ALA A 139 -13.00 -24.59 -13.47
N ASP A 140 -13.50 -24.91 -14.66
CA ASP A 140 -12.72 -24.81 -15.90
C ASP A 140 -12.54 -23.35 -16.34
N GLU A 141 -13.36 -22.39 -15.86
CA GLU A 141 -13.21 -20.97 -16.22
C GLU A 141 -11.88 -20.41 -15.72
N VAL A 142 -11.52 -20.71 -14.47
CA VAL A 142 -10.25 -20.27 -13.89
C VAL A 142 -9.07 -20.86 -14.68
N ALA A 143 -9.13 -22.15 -15.00
CA ALA A 143 -8.06 -22.83 -15.75
C ALA A 143 -7.89 -22.28 -17.17
N ARG A 144 -9.01 -21.95 -17.86
CA ARG A 144 -8.99 -21.29 -19.17
C ARG A 144 -8.32 -19.92 -19.10
N GLN A 145 -8.66 -19.10 -18.10
CA GLN A 145 -8.07 -17.76 -17.96
C GLN A 145 -6.58 -17.84 -17.59
N VAL A 146 -6.17 -18.75 -16.69
CA VAL A 146 -4.74 -18.98 -16.39
C VAL A 146 -3.98 -19.33 -17.66
N SER A 147 -4.50 -20.27 -18.45
CA SER A 147 -3.87 -20.69 -19.71
C SER A 147 -3.74 -19.53 -20.71
N ARG A 148 -4.79 -18.72 -20.83
CA ARG A 148 -4.83 -17.53 -21.71
C ARG A 148 -3.78 -16.49 -21.31
N PHE A 149 -3.74 -16.09 -20.04
CA PHE A 149 -2.78 -15.09 -19.54
C PHE A 149 -1.35 -15.61 -19.56
N SER A 150 -1.12 -16.88 -19.21
CA SER A 150 0.19 -17.52 -19.29
C SER A 150 0.72 -17.50 -20.73
N ALA A 151 -0.09 -17.90 -21.72
CA ALA A 151 0.29 -17.88 -23.12
C ALA A 151 0.58 -16.46 -23.63
N ARG A 152 -0.22 -15.49 -23.18
CA ARG A 152 -0.03 -14.07 -23.53
C ARG A 152 1.28 -13.54 -22.97
N LEU A 153 1.56 -13.72 -21.69
CA LEU A 153 2.77 -13.18 -21.06
C LEU A 153 4.03 -13.91 -21.52
N ALA A 154 3.95 -15.22 -21.79
CA ALA A 154 5.03 -15.95 -22.43
C ALA A 154 5.36 -15.43 -23.84
N ARG A 155 4.35 -14.97 -24.60
CA ARG A 155 4.55 -14.36 -25.92
C ARG A 155 5.10 -12.93 -25.83
N LEU A 156 4.57 -12.14 -24.90
CA LEU A 156 4.95 -10.72 -24.76
C LEU A 156 6.34 -10.56 -24.15
N ASP A 157 6.72 -11.43 -23.21
CA ASP A 157 7.94 -11.34 -22.38
C ASP A 157 8.27 -9.90 -21.98
N PRO A 158 7.36 -9.23 -21.24
CA PRO A 158 7.50 -7.81 -20.97
C PRO A 158 8.71 -7.55 -20.06
N VAL A 159 9.60 -6.65 -20.47
CA VAL A 159 10.75 -6.20 -19.66
C VAL A 159 10.31 -5.66 -18.31
N GLN A 160 9.10 -5.09 -18.22
CA GLN A 160 8.50 -4.66 -16.96
C GLN A 160 8.42 -5.81 -15.94
N ALA A 161 8.17 -7.05 -16.37
CA ALA A 161 8.13 -8.22 -15.49
C ALA A 161 9.51 -8.70 -15.03
N HIS A 162 10.60 -8.26 -15.67
CA HIS A 162 11.95 -8.77 -15.40
C HIS A 162 12.41 -8.41 -13.98
N LEU A 163 12.89 -9.42 -13.28
CA LEU A 163 13.51 -9.36 -11.96
C LEU A 163 14.72 -10.31 -11.98
N PRO A 164 15.68 -10.18 -11.04
CA PRO A 164 16.74 -11.18 -10.89
C PRO A 164 16.17 -12.60 -10.72
N ASP A 165 16.80 -13.59 -11.34
CA ASP A 165 16.31 -14.97 -11.32
C ASP A 165 16.26 -15.53 -9.90
N GLY A 166 15.17 -16.24 -9.57
CA GLY A 166 15.00 -16.89 -8.28
C GLY A 166 14.82 -15.94 -7.10
N ILE A 167 14.66 -14.63 -7.33
CA ILE A 167 14.44 -13.67 -6.25
C ILE A 167 13.10 -13.94 -5.54
N PRO A 168 13.05 -13.93 -4.20
CA PRO A 168 11.80 -14.00 -3.47
C PRO A 168 10.98 -12.73 -3.66
N ILE A 169 9.66 -12.87 -3.58
CA ILE A 169 8.72 -11.76 -3.74
C ILE A 169 7.88 -11.62 -2.47
N LEU A 170 7.78 -10.39 -1.97
CA LEU A 170 6.83 -10.00 -0.94
C LEU A 170 5.71 -9.16 -1.55
N LEU A 171 4.46 -9.57 -1.32
CA LEU A 171 3.29 -8.85 -1.81
C LEU A 171 2.82 -7.87 -0.73
N GLY A 172 2.88 -6.57 -1.04
CA GLY A 172 2.38 -5.49 -0.22
C GLY A 172 0.85 -5.45 -0.16
N GLN A 173 0.33 -4.83 0.90
CA GLN A 173 -1.10 -4.63 1.17
C GLN A 173 -1.32 -3.22 1.75
N THR A 174 -2.55 -2.72 1.72
CA THR A 174 -2.92 -1.47 2.41
C THR A 174 -2.74 -1.62 3.92
N SER A 175 -2.57 -0.52 4.65
CA SER A 175 -2.34 -0.54 6.11
C SER A 175 -3.60 -0.86 6.93
N VAL A 176 -4.78 -0.63 6.35
CA VAL A 176 -6.08 -0.78 7.00
C VAL A 176 -6.95 -1.64 6.10
N ASP A 177 -6.86 -2.96 6.29
CA ASP A 177 -7.62 -3.97 5.55
C ASP A 177 -8.12 -5.04 6.52
N SER A 178 -9.36 -5.48 6.37
CA SER A 178 -9.95 -6.50 7.25
C SER A 178 -9.24 -7.85 7.14
N SER A 179 -8.64 -8.15 6.00
CA SER A 179 -7.82 -9.35 5.80
C SER A 179 -6.54 -9.36 6.63
N LEU A 180 -6.10 -8.22 7.18
CA LEU A 180 -4.94 -8.09 8.05
C LEU A 180 -5.28 -8.11 9.53
N ILE A 181 -6.57 -8.09 9.90
CA ILE A 181 -6.98 -8.05 11.31
C ILE A 181 -6.79 -9.44 11.92
N THR A 182 -6.10 -9.54 13.05
CA THR A 182 -6.11 -10.71 13.92
C THR A 182 -5.95 -10.24 15.35
N ASP A 183 -6.57 -10.93 16.31
CA ASP A 183 -6.44 -10.63 17.75
C ASP A 183 -6.61 -9.14 18.11
N GLY A 184 -7.54 -8.48 17.40
CA GLY A 184 -7.88 -7.08 17.68
C GLY A 184 -6.94 -6.02 17.09
N ARG A 185 -5.99 -6.39 16.21
CA ARG A 185 -5.02 -5.45 15.62
C ARG A 185 -4.76 -5.73 14.15
N PHE A 186 -4.25 -4.73 13.42
CA PHE A 186 -3.74 -4.92 12.06
C PHE A 186 -2.33 -5.48 12.10
N MET A 187 -2.14 -6.63 11.45
CA MET A 187 -0.84 -7.25 11.31
C MET A 187 0.03 -6.54 10.28
N ARG A 188 1.33 -6.50 10.55
CA ARG A 188 2.36 -5.86 9.70
C ARG A 188 3.47 -6.87 9.42
N LEU A 189 4.35 -6.56 8.45
CA LEU A 189 5.48 -7.44 8.14
C LEU A 189 6.39 -7.72 9.35
N PRO A 190 6.73 -6.71 10.20
CA PRO A 190 7.55 -6.98 11.38
C PRO A 190 6.97 -7.98 12.36
N ASP A 191 5.64 -8.16 12.40
CA ASP A 191 5.01 -9.18 13.24
C ASP A 191 5.38 -10.62 12.83
N TYR A 192 5.91 -10.80 11.60
CA TYR A 192 6.31 -12.07 11.02
C TYR A 192 7.81 -12.15 10.76
N ALA A 193 8.63 -11.41 11.52
CA ALA A 193 10.08 -11.40 11.34
C ALA A 193 10.72 -12.80 11.36
N GLY A 194 10.31 -13.67 12.29
CA GLY A 194 10.82 -15.04 12.39
C GLY A 194 10.52 -15.90 11.14
N PRO A 195 9.24 -16.08 10.77
CA PRO A 195 8.86 -16.80 9.54
C PRO A 195 9.51 -16.22 8.27
N LEU A 196 9.56 -14.89 8.15
CA LEU A 196 10.21 -14.23 7.01
C LEU A 196 11.72 -14.46 6.99
N ALA A 197 12.40 -14.40 8.12
CA ALA A 197 13.83 -14.67 8.20
C ALA A 197 14.16 -16.10 7.75
N ALA A 198 13.34 -17.07 8.15
CA ALA A 198 13.49 -18.45 7.71
C ALA A 198 13.22 -18.61 6.20
N LEU A 199 12.18 -17.95 5.68
CA LEU A 199 11.82 -18.03 4.25
C LEU A 199 12.87 -17.34 3.34
N LEU A 200 13.42 -16.23 3.82
CA LEU A 200 14.38 -15.41 3.08
C LEU A 200 15.84 -15.78 3.41
N ASP A 201 16.08 -16.90 4.09
CA ASP A 201 17.42 -17.37 4.37
C ASP A 201 18.17 -17.67 3.06
N GLY A 202 19.46 -17.29 3.01
CA GLY A 202 20.28 -17.43 1.80
C GLY A 202 20.00 -16.43 0.67
N TYR A 203 18.96 -15.60 0.76
CA TYR A 203 18.68 -14.55 -0.24
C TYR A 203 19.28 -13.21 0.19
N THR A 204 19.95 -12.50 -0.71
CA THR A 204 20.46 -11.14 -0.49
C THR A 204 19.50 -10.07 -0.97
N GLU A 205 18.71 -10.37 -2.00
CA GLU A 205 17.70 -9.48 -2.55
C GLU A 205 16.28 -10.00 -2.31
N VAL A 206 15.33 -9.07 -2.22
CA VAL A 206 13.89 -9.36 -2.17
C VAL A 206 13.13 -8.35 -3.02
N ALA A 207 12.19 -8.81 -3.85
CA ALA A 207 11.30 -7.92 -4.55
C ALA A 207 10.08 -7.62 -3.68
N PHE A 208 9.69 -6.35 -3.54
CA PHE A 208 8.50 -5.93 -2.83
C PHE A 208 7.50 -5.31 -3.81
N LEU A 209 6.42 -6.03 -4.11
CA LEU A 209 5.34 -5.55 -4.97
C LEU A 209 4.39 -4.66 -4.16
N LYS A 210 4.46 -3.34 -4.35
CA LYS A 210 3.59 -2.37 -3.68
C LYS A 210 2.14 -2.57 -4.11
N HIS A 211 1.22 -2.49 -3.15
CA HIS A 211 -0.21 -2.46 -3.48
C HIS A 211 -0.55 -1.16 -4.25
N PRO A 212 -1.38 -1.18 -5.31
CA PRO A 212 -1.67 -0.01 -6.13
C PRO A 212 -2.24 1.19 -5.35
N LEU A 213 -3.06 0.89 -4.33
CA LEU A 213 -3.70 1.90 -3.45
C LEU A 213 -2.91 2.19 -2.17
N ALA A 214 -1.69 1.66 -2.03
CA ALA A 214 -0.86 1.93 -0.86
C ALA A 214 0.30 2.85 -1.22
N ASP A 215 0.69 3.69 -0.25
CA ASP A 215 1.95 4.42 -0.31
C ASP A 215 3.12 3.54 0.08
N TRP A 216 4.34 3.96 -0.28
CA TRP A 216 5.55 3.33 0.23
C TRP A 216 5.61 3.52 1.74
N ARG A 217 5.61 2.42 2.50
CA ARG A 217 5.76 2.47 3.95
C ARG A 217 7.24 2.37 4.28
N MET A 218 7.84 3.46 4.74
CA MET A 218 9.24 3.46 5.19
C MET A 218 9.51 2.40 6.26
N ALA A 219 8.52 2.10 7.11
CA ALA A 219 8.62 1.00 8.07
C ALA A 219 8.87 -0.37 7.41
N ASP A 220 8.23 -0.68 6.27
CA ASP A 220 8.48 -1.93 5.54
C ASP A 220 9.85 -1.91 4.85
N VAL A 221 10.22 -0.76 4.27
CA VAL A 221 11.55 -0.58 3.65
C VAL A 221 12.64 -0.83 4.68
N HIS A 222 12.58 -0.16 5.84
CA HIS A 222 13.53 -0.32 6.92
C HIS A 222 13.56 -1.75 7.47
N PHE A 223 12.39 -2.35 7.68
CA PHE A 223 12.31 -3.73 8.13
C PHE A 223 13.04 -4.69 7.17
N LEU A 224 12.82 -4.54 5.86
CA LEU A 224 13.47 -5.41 4.87
C LEU A 224 14.97 -5.10 4.72
N THR A 225 15.36 -3.83 4.70
CA THR A 225 16.74 -3.45 4.40
C THR A 225 17.66 -3.52 5.59
N ARG A 226 17.21 -3.04 6.75
CA ARG A 226 17.98 -3.05 7.99
C ARG A 226 17.74 -4.33 8.78
N ASP A 227 16.51 -4.54 9.25
CA ASP A 227 16.24 -5.61 10.22
C ASP A 227 16.45 -7.00 9.61
N MET A 228 16.14 -7.16 8.32
CA MET A 228 16.37 -8.39 7.57
C MET A 228 17.66 -8.38 6.72
N GLY A 229 18.36 -7.23 6.62
CA GLY A 229 19.60 -7.10 5.87
C GLY A 229 19.48 -7.31 4.34
N LYS A 230 18.29 -7.11 3.76
CA LYS A 230 18.03 -7.41 2.33
C LYS A 230 18.18 -6.17 1.46
N THR A 231 18.66 -6.35 0.22
CA THR A 231 18.44 -5.33 -0.81
C THR A 231 17.01 -5.45 -1.31
N MET A 232 16.22 -4.38 -1.16
CA MET A 232 14.82 -4.36 -1.59
C MET A 232 14.73 -3.87 -3.03
N ILE A 233 14.03 -4.61 -3.89
CA ILE A 233 13.58 -4.15 -5.20
C ILE A 233 12.09 -3.83 -5.09
N GLY A 234 11.80 -2.57 -4.76
CA GLY A 234 10.44 -2.06 -4.75
C GLY A 234 9.88 -1.99 -6.17
N VAL A 235 8.66 -2.48 -6.36
CA VAL A 235 7.95 -2.45 -7.64
C VAL A 235 6.58 -1.81 -7.45
N SER A 236 6.27 -0.79 -8.24
CA SER A 236 4.98 -0.10 -8.29
C SER A 236 4.45 -0.12 -9.72
N GLY A 237 3.24 -0.63 -9.91
CA GLY A 237 2.64 -0.83 -11.23
C GLY A 237 1.78 -2.09 -11.26
N ASN A 238 1.52 -2.62 -12.45
CA ASN A 238 0.72 -3.83 -12.61
C ASN A 238 1.46 -5.08 -12.10
N SER A 239 1.14 -5.53 -10.89
CA SER A 239 1.79 -6.69 -10.25
C SER A 239 1.56 -8.02 -10.96
N TYR A 240 0.49 -8.13 -11.77
CA TYR A 240 0.20 -9.34 -12.53
C TYR A 240 1.30 -9.69 -13.54
N ALA A 241 2.02 -8.68 -14.05
CA ALA A 241 3.17 -8.91 -14.91
C ALA A 241 4.22 -9.83 -14.27
N HIS A 242 4.36 -9.79 -12.94
CA HIS A 242 5.32 -10.60 -12.21
C HIS A 242 4.78 -11.98 -11.85
N VAL A 243 3.56 -12.03 -11.28
CA VAL A 243 3.01 -13.29 -10.73
C VAL A 243 2.30 -14.17 -11.76
N MET A 244 2.09 -13.68 -12.98
CA MET A 244 1.52 -14.45 -14.08
C MET A 244 2.54 -14.74 -15.20
N SER A 245 3.73 -14.15 -15.11
CA SER A 245 4.81 -14.41 -16.06
C SER A 245 5.42 -15.78 -15.79
N PRO A 246 5.87 -16.52 -16.82
CA PRO A 246 6.57 -17.81 -16.65
C PRO A 246 7.97 -17.68 -16.02
N ALA A 247 8.34 -16.50 -15.51
CA ALA A 247 9.61 -16.25 -14.86
C ALA A 247 9.84 -17.20 -13.68
N ARG A 248 11.08 -17.64 -13.51
CA ARG A 248 11.49 -18.44 -12.35
C ARG A 248 11.68 -17.52 -11.15
N LEU A 249 10.61 -17.32 -10.40
CA LEU A 249 10.63 -16.59 -9.14
C LEU A 249 11.07 -17.50 -7.99
N GLY A 250 11.63 -16.90 -6.95
CA GLY A 250 11.81 -17.56 -5.66
C GLY A 250 10.46 -17.74 -4.94
N PRO A 251 10.47 -18.04 -3.63
CA PRO A 251 9.24 -18.13 -2.87
C PRO A 251 8.52 -16.78 -2.86
N ILE A 252 7.21 -16.81 -3.02
CA ILE A 252 6.34 -15.65 -2.85
C ILE A 252 5.78 -15.67 -1.44
N ALA A 253 5.78 -14.55 -0.74
CA ALA A 253 5.17 -14.41 0.58
C ALA A 253 4.23 -13.19 0.65
N THR A 254 3.20 -13.31 1.47
CA THR A 254 2.29 -12.22 1.78
C THR A 254 1.66 -12.44 3.15
N ILE A 255 1.18 -11.37 3.80
CA ILE A 255 0.43 -11.55 5.04
C ILE A 255 -0.88 -12.27 4.72
N SER A 256 -1.67 -11.70 3.80
CA SER A 256 -2.97 -12.24 3.39
C SER A 256 -3.46 -11.62 2.06
N SER A 257 -2.56 -11.25 1.14
CA SER A 257 -2.96 -10.67 -0.14
C SER A 257 -3.63 -11.70 -1.06
N SER A 258 -4.72 -11.30 -1.71
CA SER A 258 -5.40 -12.12 -2.73
C SER A 258 -4.49 -12.47 -3.91
N LEU A 259 -3.53 -11.60 -4.22
CA LEU A 259 -2.56 -11.81 -5.30
C LEU A 259 -1.69 -13.06 -5.06
N GLY A 260 -1.53 -13.50 -3.81
CA GLY A 260 -0.86 -14.77 -3.49
C GLY A 260 -1.66 -15.99 -3.96
N VAL A 261 -2.99 -15.95 -3.87
CA VAL A 261 -3.87 -17.01 -4.38
C VAL A 261 -3.78 -17.08 -5.90
N GLU A 262 -3.72 -15.92 -6.55
CA GLU A 262 -3.57 -15.83 -7.99
C GLU A 262 -2.20 -16.36 -8.42
N ALA A 263 -1.11 -16.01 -7.73
CA ALA A 263 0.22 -16.56 -8.01
C ALA A 263 0.27 -18.09 -7.91
N GLN A 264 -0.42 -18.69 -6.94
CA GLN A 264 -0.55 -20.17 -6.84
C GLN A 264 -1.21 -20.77 -8.09
N LEU A 265 -2.21 -20.11 -8.67
CA LEU A 265 -2.87 -20.58 -9.89
C LEU A 265 -1.95 -20.56 -11.11
N PHE A 266 -0.93 -19.70 -11.12
CA PHE A 266 0.12 -19.68 -12.14
C PHE A 266 1.32 -20.58 -11.80
N GLY A 267 1.22 -21.39 -10.74
CA GLY A 267 2.21 -22.41 -10.40
C GLY A 267 3.34 -21.93 -9.50
N HIS A 268 3.25 -20.72 -8.95
CA HIS A 268 4.25 -20.24 -7.99
C HIS A 268 4.01 -20.80 -6.59
N GLU A 269 5.11 -21.05 -5.88
CA GLU A 269 5.08 -21.34 -4.45
C GLU A 269 4.75 -20.04 -3.69
N CYS A 270 3.64 -20.04 -2.94
CA CYS A 270 3.18 -18.89 -2.17
C CYS A 270 2.94 -19.26 -0.71
N HIS A 271 3.49 -18.45 0.19
CA HIS A 271 3.40 -18.55 1.65
C HIS A 271 2.50 -17.43 2.19
N PHE A 272 1.44 -17.81 2.90
CA PHE A 272 0.59 -16.86 3.62
C PHE A 272 1.01 -16.81 5.09
N LEU A 273 1.51 -15.65 5.54
CA LEU A 273 2.06 -15.49 6.89
C LEU A 273 0.97 -15.47 7.97
N LEU A 274 -0.20 -14.89 7.66
CA LEU A 274 -1.36 -14.87 8.56
C LEU A 274 -2.33 -16.01 8.25
N SER A 275 -2.93 -15.97 7.07
CA SER A 275 -3.97 -16.93 6.66
C SER A 275 -4.18 -16.90 5.16
N ASP A 276 -4.63 -18.02 4.60
CA ASP A 276 -5.13 -18.06 3.23
C ASP A 276 -6.32 -17.09 3.05
N PRO A 277 -6.28 -16.14 2.10
CA PRO A 277 -7.37 -15.18 1.86
C PRO A 277 -8.70 -15.84 1.52
N ARG A 278 -8.68 -17.09 1.03
CA ARG A 278 -9.88 -17.90 0.77
C ARG A 278 -10.59 -18.36 2.04
N ASP A 279 -9.90 -18.30 3.19
CA ASP A 279 -10.41 -18.71 4.50
C ASP A 279 -10.58 -17.55 5.47
N LYS A 280 -9.90 -16.43 5.23
CA LYS A 280 -9.77 -15.33 6.20
C LYS A 280 -11.11 -14.83 6.76
N PHE A 281 -12.16 -14.88 5.97
CA PHE A 281 -13.49 -14.40 6.34
C PHE A 281 -14.43 -15.48 6.87
N ALA A 282 -14.01 -16.75 6.87
CA ALA A 282 -14.77 -17.82 7.47
C ALA A 282 -14.65 -17.78 9.00
N VAL A 283 -15.77 -17.89 9.70
CA VAL A 283 -15.78 -18.05 11.17
C VAL A 283 -15.78 -19.54 11.47
N ALA A 284 -14.66 -20.04 12.02
CA ALA A 284 -14.52 -21.44 12.41
C ALA A 284 -15.69 -21.89 13.31
N GLU A 285 -16.14 -23.13 13.12
CA GLU A 285 -17.26 -23.78 13.84
C GLU A 285 -18.64 -23.15 13.59
N LEU A 286 -18.72 -22.00 12.93
CA LEU A 286 -19.97 -21.31 12.61
C LEU A 286 -20.31 -21.39 11.12
N ASP A 287 -19.37 -20.97 10.27
CA ASP A 287 -19.53 -21.04 8.83
C ASP A 287 -19.37 -22.50 8.36
N ASN A 288 -20.22 -22.89 7.41
CA ASN A 288 -20.07 -24.19 6.76
C ASN A 288 -18.77 -24.22 5.96
N SER A 289 -17.99 -25.30 6.09
CA SER A 289 -16.64 -25.43 5.54
C SER A 289 -16.55 -25.50 4.01
N ARG A 290 -17.69 -25.51 3.30
CA ARG A 290 -17.72 -25.51 1.84
C ARG A 290 -17.44 -24.10 1.33
N ARG A 291 -16.22 -23.88 0.82
CA ARG A 291 -15.88 -22.67 0.07
C ARG A 291 -16.64 -22.69 -1.26
N VAL A 292 -17.68 -21.87 -1.37
CA VAL A 292 -18.43 -21.78 -2.63
C VAL A 292 -18.04 -20.50 -3.36
N GLN A 293 -17.74 -20.67 -4.64
CA GLN A 293 -17.50 -19.57 -5.58
C GLN A 293 -18.79 -19.31 -6.35
N LEU A 294 -19.31 -18.09 -6.31
CA LEU A 294 -20.54 -17.71 -7.01
C LEU A 294 -20.20 -16.74 -8.13
N ASP A 295 -20.61 -17.08 -9.35
CA ASP A 295 -20.45 -16.23 -10.52
C ASP A 295 -21.69 -15.34 -10.76
N HIS A 296 -21.83 -14.78 -11.96
CA HIS A 296 -22.93 -13.88 -12.32
C HIS A 296 -24.32 -14.49 -12.17
N ARG A 297 -24.45 -15.81 -12.00
CA ARG A 297 -25.75 -16.43 -11.71
C ARG A 297 -26.40 -15.84 -10.47
N VAL A 298 -25.64 -15.28 -9.53
CA VAL A 298 -26.19 -14.52 -8.38
C VAL A 298 -27.13 -13.37 -8.78
N PHE A 299 -27.01 -12.85 -10.00
CA PHE A 299 -27.88 -11.80 -10.55
C PHE A 299 -28.99 -12.36 -11.45
N THR A 300 -29.32 -13.64 -11.34
CA THR A 300 -30.33 -14.30 -12.18
C THR A 300 -31.46 -14.88 -11.32
N PRO A 301 -32.73 -14.85 -11.79
CA PRO A 301 -33.85 -15.44 -11.05
C PRO A 301 -33.68 -16.94 -10.71
N PRO A 302 -33.15 -17.81 -11.61
CA PRO A 302 -32.96 -19.22 -11.29
C PRO A 302 -32.10 -19.49 -10.05
N PHE A 303 -31.06 -18.66 -9.82
CA PHE A 303 -30.23 -18.76 -8.62
C PHE A 303 -31.06 -18.53 -7.35
N TRP A 304 -31.87 -17.47 -7.34
CA TRP A 304 -32.66 -17.12 -6.15
C TRP A 304 -33.81 -18.09 -5.89
N HIS A 305 -34.40 -18.67 -6.93
CA HIS A 305 -35.35 -19.78 -6.75
C HIS A 305 -34.72 -20.97 -6.02
N GLU A 306 -33.52 -21.40 -6.42
CA GLU A 306 -32.80 -22.49 -5.74
C GLU A 306 -32.45 -22.10 -4.29
N ILE A 307 -31.94 -20.89 -4.08
CA ILE A 307 -31.54 -20.39 -2.75
C ILE A 307 -32.73 -20.29 -1.78
N VAL A 308 -33.89 -19.83 -2.24
CA VAL A 308 -35.09 -19.75 -1.40
C VAL A 308 -35.70 -21.13 -1.18
N ALA A 309 -35.75 -21.99 -2.21
CA ALA A 309 -36.31 -23.33 -2.11
C ALA A 309 -35.44 -24.31 -1.33
N ARG A 310 -34.13 -24.05 -1.21
CA ARG A 310 -33.13 -24.98 -0.64
C ARG A 310 -33.16 -26.36 -1.33
N SER A 311 -33.45 -26.35 -2.63
CA SER A 311 -33.68 -27.57 -3.43
C SER A 311 -32.38 -28.33 -3.70
N GLY A 312 -31.27 -27.62 -3.89
CA GLY A 312 -29.97 -28.22 -4.24
C GLY A 312 -30.01 -29.01 -5.54
N GLN A 313 -30.96 -28.68 -6.43
CA GLN A 313 -31.10 -29.29 -7.75
C GLN A 313 -30.12 -28.68 -8.75
N GLY A 314 -29.56 -27.52 -8.37
CA GLY A 314 -28.66 -26.74 -9.21
C GLY A 314 -29.45 -25.85 -10.17
N VAL A 315 -28.70 -25.08 -10.96
CA VAL A 315 -29.26 -24.29 -12.05
C VAL A 315 -28.74 -24.83 -13.37
N ALA A 316 -29.55 -24.69 -14.43
CA ALA A 316 -29.11 -25.05 -15.77
C ALA A 316 -27.75 -24.41 -16.07
N ALA A 317 -26.82 -25.22 -16.58
CA ALA A 317 -25.49 -24.73 -16.94
C ALA A 317 -25.63 -23.61 -17.98
N LEU A 318 -25.02 -22.46 -17.70
CA LEU A 318 -24.87 -21.40 -18.68
C LEU A 318 -23.64 -21.70 -19.55
N HIS A 319 -23.63 -21.13 -20.75
CA HIS A 319 -22.48 -21.23 -21.65
C HIS A 319 -21.22 -20.51 -21.13
N SER A 320 -21.36 -19.66 -20.11
CA SER A 320 -20.30 -18.88 -19.50
C SER A 320 -20.62 -18.62 -18.03
N SER A 321 -19.60 -18.53 -17.18
CA SER A 321 -19.71 -18.00 -15.81
C SER A 321 -20.00 -16.49 -15.79
N PHE A 322 -19.82 -15.80 -16.91
CA PHE A 322 -20.01 -14.36 -17.08
C PHE A 322 -21.05 -14.02 -18.18
N PRO A 323 -22.32 -14.47 -18.08
CA PRO A 323 -23.38 -14.21 -19.06
C PRO A 323 -23.69 -12.73 -19.31
N PHE A 324 -23.35 -11.83 -18.39
CA PHE A 324 -23.53 -10.37 -18.55
C PHE A 324 -22.33 -9.67 -19.21
N GLY A 325 -21.32 -10.43 -19.65
CA GLY A 325 -20.10 -9.88 -20.23
C GLY A 325 -19.02 -9.58 -19.17
N PRO A 326 -17.84 -9.12 -19.62
CA PRO A 326 -16.75 -8.71 -18.74
C PRO A 326 -17.09 -7.39 -18.03
N ASP A 327 -16.44 -7.17 -16.88
CA ASP A 327 -16.49 -5.93 -16.09
C ASP A 327 -17.89 -5.42 -15.68
N TYR A 328 -18.92 -6.27 -15.72
CA TYR A 328 -20.28 -5.96 -15.27
C TYR A 328 -20.33 -5.62 -13.77
N VAL A 329 -19.73 -6.45 -12.91
CA VAL A 329 -19.59 -6.21 -11.47
C VAL A 329 -18.43 -5.26 -11.24
N ARG A 330 -17.25 -5.56 -11.79
CA ARG A 330 -16.03 -4.79 -11.58
C ARG A 330 -16.20 -3.31 -11.91
N GLY A 331 -16.73 -2.99 -13.08
CA GLY A 331 -16.88 -1.62 -13.58
C GLY A 331 -17.89 -0.78 -12.79
N THR A 332 -18.63 -1.37 -11.86
CA THR A 332 -19.55 -0.65 -10.97
C THR A 332 -19.02 -0.50 -9.54
N LEU A 333 -17.93 -1.19 -9.18
CA LEU A 333 -17.36 -1.19 -7.83
C LEU A 333 -15.95 -0.57 -7.77
N GLN A 334 -15.13 -0.77 -8.80
CA GLN A 334 -13.75 -0.30 -8.84
C GLN A 334 -13.42 0.30 -10.21
N ASP A 335 -12.61 1.37 -10.23
CA ASP A 335 -12.14 2.02 -11.46
C ASP A 335 -11.07 1.21 -12.22
N THR A 336 -10.66 0.05 -11.72
CA THR A 336 -9.70 -0.84 -12.40
C THR A 336 -10.45 -1.81 -13.32
N SER A 337 -10.38 -1.62 -14.64
CA SER A 337 -10.97 -2.54 -15.63
C SER A 337 -10.05 -3.71 -15.98
N LEU A 338 -10.62 -4.78 -16.56
CA LEU A 338 -9.86 -5.89 -17.14
C LEU A 338 -8.96 -5.42 -18.31
N GLU A 339 -9.27 -4.28 -18.94
CA GLU A 339 -8.51 -3.71 -20.06
C GLU A 339 -7.04 -3.48 -19.72
N GLY A 340 -6.72 -3.13 -18.45
CA GLY A 340 -5.33 -2.98 -17.99
C GLY A 340 -4.49 -4.26 -18.06
N LEU A 341 -5.14 -5.43 -18.14
CA LEU A 341 -4.52 -6.74 -18.36
C LEU A 341 -4.57 -7.18 -19.83
N GLU A 342 -5.62 -6.79 -20.56
CA GLU A 342 -5.87 -7.22 -21.93
C GLU A 342 -5.28 -6.32 -23.03
N GLY A 343 -4.88 -5.09 -22.70
CA GLY A 343 -4.46 -4.03 -23.63
C GLY A 343 -3.57 -4.42 -24.81
N ALA A 344 -3.72 -3.75 -25.95
CA ALA A 344 -3.35 -4.26 -27.28
C ALA A 344 -1.84 -4.33 -27.65
N GLY A 345 -0.87 -4.13 -26.73
CA GLY A 345 0.54 -4.31 -27.13
C GLY A 345 1.64 -3.95 -26.14
N SER A 346 1.35 -3.22 -25.07
CA SER A 346 2.32 -2.90 -24.02
C SER A 346 1.66 -2.90 -22.64
N LEU A 347 2.42 -3.27 -21.62
CA LEU A 347 1.99 -3.07 -20.25
C LEU A 347 2.04 -1.57 -19.90
N PRO A 348 1.22 -1.10 -18.94
CA PRO A 348 1.34 0.25 -18.40
C PRO A 348 2.75 0.53 -17.86
N SER A 349 3.10 1.81 -17.75
CA SER A 349 4.35 2.22 -17.11
C SER A 349 4.50 1.61 -15.71
N MET A 350 5.74 1.28 -15.35
CA MET A 350 6.08 0.70 -14.06
C MET A 350 7.18 1.51 -13.41
N ALA A 351 7.12 1.69 -12.09
CA ALA A 351 8.22 2.25 -11.32
C ALA A 351 8.92 1.14 -10.54
N LYS A 352 10.25 1.14 -10.57
CA LYS A 352 11.09 0.22 -9.82
C LYS A 352 12.09 1.02 -9.01
N LEU A 353 12.27 0.61 -7.77
CA LEU A 353 13.11 1.25 -6.78
C LEU A 353 14.06 0.21 -6.23
N ILE A 354 15.37 0.42 -6.35
CA ILE A 354 16.35 -0.39 -5.64
C ILE A 354 16.73 0.33 -4.35
N VAL A 355 16.57 -0.34 -3.20
CA VAL A 355 17.07 0.13 -1.91
C VAL A 355 18.16 -0.84 -1.44
N PRO A 356 19.44 -0.44 -1.50
CA PRO A 356 20.54 -1.30 -1.10
C PRO A 356 20.43 -1.74 0.36
N GLY A 357 20.60 -3.03 0.61
CA GLY A 357 20.84 -3.57 1.94
C GLY A 357 22.32 -3.43 2.34
N PRO A 358 22.65 -3.70 3.61
CA PRO A 358 24.03 -3.69 4.09
C PRO A 358 24.95 -4.57 3.25
N GLY A 359 26.10 -4.03 2.85
CA GLY A 359 27.15 -4.77 2.14
C GLY A 359 26.92 -5.01 0.63
N LEU A 360 25.87 -4.45 0.02
CA LEU A 360 25.68 -4.54 -1.44
C LEU A 360 26.85 -3.88 -2.18
N SER A 361 27.52 -4.62 -3.06
CA SER A 361 28.62 -4.06 -3.87
C SER A 361 28.09 -3.24 -5.05
N PRO A 362 28.81 -2.20 -5.51
CA PRO A 362 28.43 -1.44 -6.71
C PRO A 362 28.28 -2.33 -7.96
N ALA A 363 29.12 -3.35 -8.11
CA ALA A 363 29.03 -4.28 -9.22
C ALA A 363 27.72 -5.09 -9.20
N ARG A 364 27.30 -5.57 -8.03
CA ARG A 364 26.02 -6.28 -7.87
C ARG A 364 24.83 -5.33 -8.08
N LEU A 365 24.92 -4.10 -7.60
CA LEU A 365 23.90 -3.08 -7.83
C LEU A 365 23.69 -2.82 -9.33
N ASN A 366 24.78 -2.66 -10.09
CA ASN A 366 24.72 -2.48 -11.53
C ASN A 366 24.15 -3.72 -12.24
N GLU A 367 24.47 -4.93 -11.78
CA GLU A 367 23.87 -6.15 -12.31
C GLU A 367 22.35 -6.19 -12.10
N ILE A 368 21.87 -5.83 -10.90
CA ILE A 368 20.43 -5.78 -10.59
C ILE A 368 19.74 -4.73 -11.48
N ALA A 369 20.30 -3.53 -11.57
CA ALA A 369 19.77 -2.46 -12.41
C ALA A 369 19.72 -2.86 -13.89
N GLY A 370 20.79 -3.46 -14.40
CA GLY A 370 20.84 -3.97 -15.78
C GLY A 370 19.76 -5.01 -16.05
N ARG A 371 19.60 -6.01 -15.17
CA ARG A 371 18.56 -7.04 -15.31
C ARG A 371 17.16 -6.44 -15.34
N ILE A 372 16.88 -5.47 -14.46
CA ILE A 372 15.61 -4.76 -14.43
C ILE A 372 15.34 -4.01 -15.74
N ALA A 373 16.38 -3.44 -16.34
CA ALA A 373 16.31 -2.73 -17.62
C ALA A 373 16.31 -3.66 -18.85
N GLY A 374 16.33 -4.99 -18.66
CA GLY A 374 16.36 -5.97 -19.75
C GLY A 374 17.71 -6.08 -20.45
N ALA A 375 18.82 -5.77 -19.78
CA ALA A 375 20.14 -5.74 -20.39
C ALA A 375 21.28 -6.24 -19.47
N GLY A 376 22.37 -6.74 -20.05
CA GLY A 376 23.59 -7.12 -19.32
C GLY A 376 24.49 -5.91 -19.00
N LEU A 377 23.90 -4.78 -18.61
CA LEU A 377 24.64 -3.53 -18.42
C LEU A 377 25.48 -3.58 -17.15
N HIS A 378 26.64 -2.93 -17.22
CA HIS A 378 27.56 -2.75 -16.08
C HIS A 378 27.57 -1.31 -15.53
N ASP A 379 26.74 -0.43 -16.10
CA ASP A 379 26.64 0.97 -15.75
C ASP A 379 25.19 1.32 -15.34
N GLN A 380 25.06 1.98 -14.19
CA GLN A 380 23.76 2.31 -13.60
C GLN A 380 23.00 3.34 -14.43
N GLN A 381 23.68 4.36 -14.95
CA GLN A 381 23.03 5.43 -15.73
C GLN A 381 22.47 4.88 -17.03
N GLN A 382 23.24 4.04 -17.73
CA GLN A 382 22.76 3.33 -18.92
C GLN A 382 21.56 2.43 -18.63
N ALA A 383 21.53 1.78 -17.44
CA ALA A 383 20.39 0.95 -17.05
C ALA A 383 19.13 1.80 -16.82
N ILE A 384 19.26 2.97 -16.20
CA ILE A 384 18.15 3.92 -16.01
C ILE A 384 17.61 4.41 -17.36
N GLU A 385 18.50 4.84 -18.27
CA GLU A 385 18.12 5.27 -19.62
C GLU A 385 17.42 4.15 -20.40
N ARG A 386 17.95 2.93 -20.32
CA ARG A 386 17.36 1.77 -20.98
C ARG A 386 16.00 1.36 -20.38
N ALA A 387 15.83 1.48 -19.07
CA ALA A 387 14.56 1.23 -18.41
C ALA A 387 13.48 2.17 -18.96
N ALA A 388 13.82 3.44 -19.23
CA ALA A 388 12.89 4.41 -19.80
C ALA A 388 12.41 4.02 -21.22
N ASP A 389 13.26 3.43 -22.06
CA ASP A 389 12.87 2.86 -23.38
C ASP A 389 11.75 1.80 -23.26
N HIS A 390 11.65 1.17 -22.09
CA HIS A 390 10.69 0.12 -21.77
C HIS A 390 9.54 0.60 -20.86
N HIS A 391 9.35 1.92 -20.74
CA HIS A 391 8.35 2.53 -19.84
C HIS A 391 8.53 2.12 -18.37
N ILE A 392 9.78 1.94 -17.94
CA ILE A 392 10.15 1.66 -16.55
C ILE A 392 10.86 2.90 -15.98
N THR A 393 10.28 3.50 -14.95
CA THR A 393 10.97 4.49 -14.12
C THR A 393 11.83 3.74 -13.11
N LEU A 394 13.13 3.59 -13.39
CA LEU A 394 14.08 2.97 -12.48
C LEU A 394 14.75 4.02 -11.60
N GLN A 395 14.61 3.86 -10.29
CA GLN A 395 15.30 4.66 -9.28
C GLN A 395 16.18 3.75 -8.43
N VAL A 396 17.32 4.28 -8.01
CA VAL A 396 18.25 3.58 -7.13
C VAL A 396 18.51 4.51 -5.95
N SER A 397 18.15 4.03 -4.76
CA SER A 397 18.43 4.75 -3.53
C SER A 397 19.93 4.70 -3.25
N PRO A 398 20.50 5.77 -2.67
CA PRO A 398 21.79 5.65 -2.03
C PRO A 398 21.74 4.57 -0.94
N ALA A 399 22.86 3.89 -0.72
CA ALA A 399 22.97 2.92 0.37
C ALA A 399 22.75 3.61 1.72
N PRO A 400 22.24 2.89 2.75
CA PRO A 400 22.17 3.41 4.11
C PRO A 400 23.51 3.97 4.55
N LEU A 401 23.47 5.14 5.19
CA LEU A 401 24.66 5.85 5.64
C LEU A 401 25.26 5.11 6.85
N ALA A 402 26.49 4.61 6.68
CA ALA A 402 27.27 3.97 7.72
C ALA A 402 28.39 4.89 8.23
N ALA A 403 29.01 4.54 9.35
CA ALA A 403 30.18 5.27 9.86
C ALA A 403 31.29 5.38 8.79
N ASP A 404 31.89 6.57 8.70
CA ASP A 404 32.95 6.91 7.73
C ASP A 404 32.51 6.80 6.26
N ARG A 405 31.20 6.83 6.00
CA ARG A 405 30.64 6.95 4.66
C ARG A 405 30.10 8.36 4.42
N ASP A 406 30.15 8.74 3.17
CA ASP A 406 29.58 9.95 2.65
C ASP A 406 28.28 9.59 1.92
N TRP A 407 27.30 10.48 2.06
CA TRP A 407 26.01 10.43 1.39
C TRP A 407 25.84 11.74 0.63
N LEU A 408 25.60 11.67 -0.68
CA LEU A 408 25.42 12.83 -1.51
C LEU A 408 24.10 12.71 -2.25
N TRP A 409 23.31 13.77 -2.14
CA TRP A 409 22.20 14.03 -3.02
C TRP A 409 22.41 15.33 -3.79
N ASP A 410 22.07 15.26 -5.08
CA ASP A 410 21.82 16.40 -5.94
C ASP A 410 20.80 15.98 -7.02
N SER A 411 20.37 16.93 -7.86
CA SER A 411 19.42 16.69 -8.94
C SER A 411 19.89 15.66 -9.99
N THR A 412 21.19 15.35 -10.06
CA THR A 412 21.74 14.39 -11.02
C THR A 412 21.75 12.95 -10.49
N VAL A 413 21.91 12.78 -9.18
CA VAL A 413 21.86 11.47 -8.52
C VAL A 413 20.42 11.00 -8.36
N GLY A 414 19.48 11.93 -8.16
CA GLY A 414 18.08 11.64 -7.89
C GLY A 414 17.88 11.06 -6.49
N LEU A 415 16.95 11.62 -5.72
CA LEU A 415 16.43 10.95 -4.52
C LEU A 415 15.06 10.40 -4.90
N PRO A 416 14.81 9.13 -4.59
CA PRO A 416 13.45 8.62 -4.65
C PRO A 416 12.50 9.47 -3.79
N GLU A 417 11.31 9.75 -4.31
CA GLU A 417 10.31 10.63 -3.66
C GLU A 417 9.95 10.18 -2.23
N GLN A 418 10.08 8.88 -1.90
CA GLN A 418 9.79 8.41 -0.54
C GLN A 418 10.78 8.91 0.53
N TYR A 419 11.90 9.52 0.16
CA TYR A 419 12.82 10.17 1.10
C TYR A 419 12.58 11.69 1.20
N LEU A 420 11.68 12.24 0.39
CA LEU A 420 11.40 13.67 0.30
C LEU A 420 9.91 13.92 0.57
N HIS A 421 9.57 14.44 1.75
CA HIS A 421 8.21 14.84 2.09
C HIS A 421 8.06 16.36 2.05
N GLY A 422 6.90 16.84 1.57
CA GLY A 422 6.65 18.28 1.43
C GLY A 422 7.45 18.93 0.30
N PHE A 423 7.87 18.16 -0.71
CA PHE A 423 8.61 18.62 -1.89
C PHE A 423 7.83 18.37 -3.18
N HIS A 424 8.00 19.24 -4.17
CA HIS A 424 7.58 19.02 -5.55
C HIS A 424 8.42 17.93 -6.24
N PRO A 425 8.02 17.46 -7.43
CA PRO A 425 8.88 16.59 -8.24
C PRO A 425 10.26 17.20 -8.49
N VAL A 426 11.30 16.38 -8.47
CA VAL A 426 12.70 16.79 -8.68
C VAL A 426 12.88 17.34 -10.10
N GLU A 427 13.52 18.51 -10.21
CA GLU A 427 13.88 19.18 -11.46
C GLU A 427 15.38 19.08 -11.73
N GLU A 428 15.82 19.46 -12.94
CA GLU A 428 17.23 19.44 -13.37
C GLU A 428 18.18 20.18 -12.41
N TYR A 429 17.68 21.21 -11.72
CA TYR A 429 18.49 22.09 -10.88
C TYR A 429 18.28 21.90 -9.38
N GLY A 430 17.36 21.03 -8.96
CA GLY A 430 17.05 20.81 -7.55
C GLY A 430 15.59 20.43 -7.34
N VAL A 431 15.13 20.56 -6.09
CA VAL A 431 13.75 20.25 -5.72
C VAL A 431 13.15 21.41 -4.93
N TRP A 432 11.95 21.84 -5.30
CA TRP A 432 11.22 22.91 -4.62
C TRP A 432 10.43 22.36 -3.43
N SER A 433 10.36 23.12 -2.34
CA SER A 433 9.39 22.91 -1.26
C SER A 433 7.96 23.05 -1.80
N ASP A 434 7.07 22.11 -1.48
CA ASP A 434 5.62 22.19 -1.74
C ASP A 434 4.86 22.74 -0.52
N GLU A 435 5.42 22.56 0.67
CA GLU A 435 4.81 22.96 1.92
C GLU A 435 5.70 23.96 2.70
N ALA A 436 5.15 24.48 3.80
CA ALA A 436 5.94 25.26 4.75
C ALA A 436 6.97 24.40 5.49
N THR A 437 6.81 23.08 5.49
CA THR A 437 7.68 22.14 6.18
C THR A 437 8.01 21.01 5.22
N CYS A 438 9.30 20.73 5.05
CA CYS A 438 9.76 19.65 4.19
C CYS A 438 10.67 18.72 4.99
N ASP A 439 10.56 17.41 4.79
CA ASP A 439 11.39 16.43 5.47
C ASP A 439 12.25 15.65 4.48
N ILE A 440 13.52 15.47 4.81
CA ILE A 440 14.46 14.63 4.08
C ILE A 440 14.85 13.46 4.99
N ILE A 441 14.53 12.24 4.58
CA ILE A 441 14.82 11.03 5.33
C ILE A 441 16.15 10.45 4.84
N ILE A 442 17.14 10.36 5.73
CA ILE A 442 18.44 9.75 5.45
C ILE A 442 18.47 8.38 6.10
N PRO A 443 18.47 7.28 5.34
CA PRO A 443 18.55 5.94 5.91
C PRO A 443 19.92 5.74 6.56
N LEU A 444 19.95 5.12 7.74
CA LEU A 444 21.17 4.82 8.48
C LEU A 444 21.39 3.31 8.51
N ASP A 445 22.64 2.88 8.37
CA ASP A 445 23.03 1.50 8.67
C ASP A 445 23.11 1.32 10.21
N ASP A 446 23.18 0.07 10.69
CA ASP A 446 23.17 -0.29 12.12
C ASP A 446 24.41 0.27 12.83
N ALA A 447 24.35 1.56 13.17
CA ALA A 447 25.49 2.34 13.56
C ALA A 447 25.55 2.52 15.09
N PRO A 448 26.76 2.63 15.66
CA PRO A 448 26.92 3.23 16.98
C PRO A 448 26.36 4.65 16.98
N GLU A 449 26.37 5.32 18.13
CA GLU A 449 26.10 6.76 18.16
C GLU A 449 26.95 7.49 17.09
N LEU A 450 26.28 8.21 16.20
CA LEU A 450 26.89 8.90 15.06
C LEU A 450 26.84 10.41 15.28
N GLU A 451 27.85 11.10 14.76
CA GLU A 451 27.79 12.53 14.49
C GLU A 451 27.68 12.72 12.97
N LEU A 452 26.58 13.32 12.53
CA LEU A 452 26.35 13.61 11.12
C LEU A 452 26.77 15.05 10.82
N GLU A 453 27.65 15.22 9.84
CA GLU A 453 28.06 16.52 9.29
C GLU A 453 27.28 16.77 7.99
N PHE A 454 26.54 17.87 7.93
CA PHE A 454 25.72 18.23 6.78
C PHE A 454 26.29 19.44 6.06
N GLU A 455 26.20 19.43 4.74
CA GLU A 455 26.39 20.58 3.85
C GLU A 455 25.22 20.64 2.85
N ALA A 456 24.52 21.77 2.77
CA ALA A 456 23.41 21.94 1.83
C ALA A 456 23.54 23.22 1.02
N ASP A 457 23.23 23.13 -0.27
CA ASP A 457 23.12 24.28 -1.17
C ASP A 457 21.62 24.56 -1.41
N LEU A 458 21.14 25.75 -1.01
CA LEU A 458 19.72 26.13 -1.00
C LEU A 458 19.51 27.52 -1.62
N SER A 459 18.37 27.77 -2.26
CA SER A 459 17.96 29.13 -2.66
C SER A 459 16.49 29.39 -2.34
N PHE A 460 16.11 30.64 -2.12
CA PHE A 460 14.71 31.01 -1.93
C PHE A 460 14.03 31.31 -3.27
N PHE A 461 12.73 31.09 -3.34
CA PHE A 461 11.92 31.56 -4.45
C PHE A 461 11.98 33.09 -4.54
N SER A 462 12.26 33.62 -5.73
CA SER A 462 12.49 35.06 -5.92
C SER A 462 11.27 35.92 -5.56
N GLY A 463 10.05 35.38 -5.70
CA GLY A 463 8.80 36.07 -5.39
C GLY A 463 8.51 36.30 -3.90
N ILE A 464 9.34 35.78 -2.99
CA ILE A 464 9.18 35.98 -1.54
C ILE A 464 10.33 36.74 -0.89
N LEU A 465 11.37 37.11 -1.63
CA LEU A 465 12.60 37.70 -1.06
C LEU A 465 12.36 39.06 -0.37
N ASP A 466 11.39 39.85 -0.84
CA ASP A 466 10.99 41.12 -0.24
C ASP A 466 10.36 40.97 1.16
N ARG A 467 9.96 39.75 1.52
CA ARG A 467 9.43 39.39 2.84
C ARG A 467 10.51 38.94 3.83
N ASN A 468 11.78 38.92 3.41
CA ASN A 468 12.91 38.40 4.19
C ASN A 468 12.63 36.98 4.72
N PRO A 469 12.47 35.99 3.81
CA PRO A 469 12.11 34.64 4.19
C PRO A 469 13.22 34.00 5.04
N ALA A 470 12.84 33.01 5.85
CA ALA A 470 13.74 32.33 6.76
C ALA A 470 13.50 30.82 6.71
N LEU A 471 14.58 30.06 6.87
CA LEU A 471 14.55 28.61 7.07
C LEU A 471 14.93 28.28 8.50
N LEU A 472 14.22 27.35 9.12
CA LEU A 472 14.64 26.63 10.32
C LEU A 472 14.95 25.19 9.92
N ILE A 473 16.13 24.71 10.28
CA ILE A 473 16.57 23.33 10.03
C ILE A 473 16.58 22.60 11.36
N CYS A 474 15.81 21.52 11.42
CA CYS A 474 15.73 20.61 12.54
C CYS A 474 16.25 19.23 12.11
N VAL A 475 16.97 18.55 13.01
CA VAL A 475 17.35 17.15 12.84
C VAL A 475 16.70 16.35 13.95
N ASP A 476 15.88 15.36 13.59
CA ASP A 476 15.07 14.56 14.52
C ASP A 476 14.30 15.43 15.54
N GLY A 477 13.73 16.53 15.05
CA GLY A 477 12.96 17.50 15.83
C GLY A 477 13.80 18.48 16.66
N GLN A 478 15.13 18.39 16.63
CA GLN A 478 16.03 19.34 17.32
C GLN A 478 16.50 20.44 16.37
N PRO A 479 16.27 21.73 16.68
CA PRO A 479 16.78 22.83 15.86
C PRO A 479 18.32 22.86 15.84
N VAL A 480 18.92 22.86 14.65
CA VAL A 480 20.38 22.83 14.48
C VAL A 480 20.91 24.03 13.69
N SER A 481 20.11 24.62 12.81
CA SER A 481 20.53 25.76 12.00
C SER A 481 19.34 26.61 11.57
N ALA A 482 19.57 27.88 11.29
CA ALA A 482 18.60 28.76 10.65
C ALA A 482 19.27 29.64 9.59
N LEU A 483 18.54 29.97 8.53
CA LEU A 483 18.98 30.89 7.49
C LEU A 483 17.96 32.01 7.37
N ILE A 484 18.40 33.27 7.43
CA ILE A 484 17.54 34.43 7.19
C ILE A 484 18.01 35.13 5.92
N GLN A 485 17.16 35.19 4.91
CA GLN A 485 17.44 35.95 3.70
C GLN A 485 17.21 37.44 3.97
N ILE A 486 18.25 38.25 3.76
CA ILE A 486 18.16 39.71 3.81
C ILE A 486 18.43 40.27 2.42
N GLY A 487 17.46 41.02 1.89
CA GLY A 487 17.55 41.65 0.58
C GLY A 487 16.97 40.80 -0.56
N THR A 488 16.99 41.36 -1.76
CA THR A 488 16.18 40.87 -2.91
C THR A 488 16.99 40.10 -3.96
N ALA A 489 18.29 39.89 -3.76
CA ALA A 489 19.09 39.08 -4.66
C ALA A 489 18.82 37.59 -4.42
N GLN A 490 18.51 36.85 -5.47
CA GLN A 490 18.44 35.39 -5.40
C GLN A 490 19.87 34.85 -5.35
N GLU A 491 20.22 34.24 -4.23
CA GLU A 491 21.54 33.67 -3.98
C GLU A 491 21.42 32.19 -3.62
N ILE A 492 22.44 31.40 -3.97
CA ILE A 492 22.58 30.04 -3.47
C ILE A 492 23.37 30.11 -2.17
N HIS A 493 22.73 29.71 -1.08
CA HIS A 493 23.30 29.64 0.25
C HIS A 493 23.90 28.27 0.49
N ARG A 494 25.19 28.23 0.85
CA ARG A 494 25.86 27.01 1.32
C ARG A 494 25.86 26.98 2.84
N LEU A 495 25.05 26.10 3.40
CA LEU A 495 24.87 25.92 4.83
C LEU A 495 25.67 24.70 5.30
N SER A 496 26.15 24.72 6.55
CA SER A 496 26.73 23.54 7.19
C SER A 496 26.37 23.45 8.67
N TRP A 497 26.01 22.26 9.12
CA TRP A 497 25.64 21.97 10.50
C TRP A 497 26.01 20.55 10.89
N THR A 498 25.92 20.25 12.18
CA THR A 498 26.19 18.92 12.73
C THR A 498 25.05 18.51 13.63
N ALA A 499 24.67 17.23 13.60
CA ALA A 499 23.67 16.70 14.50
C ALA A 499 24.10 15.33 15.05
N PRO A 500 23.94 15.09 16.37
CA PRO A 500 24.11 13.76 16.92
C PRO A 500 22.92 12.88 16.51
N VAL A 501 23.18 11.61 16.26
CA VAL A 501 22.15 10.61 16.03
C VAL A 501 22.34 9.48 17.03
N ALA A 502 21.24 9.15 17.72
CA ALA A 502 21.24 8.14 18.77
C ALA A 502 21.63 6.76 18.22
N ALA A 503 22.34 6.00 19.05
CA ALA A 503 22.64 4.60 18.75
C ALA A 503 21.35 3.82 18.45
N GLY A 504 21.36 3.07 17.35
CA GLY A 504 20.22 2.29 16.90
C GLY A 504 19.14 3.06 16.12
N ALA A 505 19.30 4.36 15.83
CA ALA A 505 18.41 5.08 14.93
C ALA A 505 18.38 4.43 13.52
N VAL A 506 17.18 4.30 12.93
CA VAL A 506 16.95 3.69 11.59
C VAL A 506 17.12 4.68 10.44
N HIS A 507 16.91 5.95 10.74
CA HIS A 507 17.05 7.07 9.83
C HIS A 507 17.34 8.32 10.66
N CYS A 508 17.81 9.35 9.97
CA CYS A 508 17.85 10.72 10.45
C CYS A 508 16.88 11.52 9.59
N THR A 509 16.00 12.31 10.21
CA THR A 509 15.09 13.20 9.51
C THR A 509 15.60 14.62 9.57
N VAL A 510 15.91 15.21 8.42
CA VAL A 510 16.22 16.64 8.28
C VAL A 510 14.94 17.35 7.89
N GLN A 511 14.35 18.05 8.84
CA GLN A 511 13.18 18.90 8.62
C GLN A 511 13.62 20.33 8.32
N ILE A 512 13.06 20.92 7.27
CA ILE A 512 13.31 22.29 6.84
C ILE A 512 11.97 23.03 6.83
N GLU A 513 11.83 23.99 7.73
CA GLU A 513 10.65 24.86 7.80
C GLU A 513 10.94 26.20 7.12
N CYS A 514 10.11 26.59 6.17
CA CYS A 514 10.19 27.86 5.47
C CYS A 514 9.09 28.81 5.95
N SER A 515 9.48 30.00 6.40
CA SER A 515 8.53 30.98 6.95
C SER A 515 7.56 31.55 5.91
N HIS A 516 7.88 31.44 4.62
CA HIS A 516 7.07 31.98 3.53
C HIS A 516 7.10 31.07 2.31
N SER A 517 5.97 30.96 1.63
CA SER A 517 5.87 30.44 0.27
C SER A 517 4.90 31.30 -0.53
N ALA A 518 4.98 31.22 -1.84
CA ALA A 518 4.02 31.86 -2.74
C ALA A 518 3.86 31.06 -4.02
N ARG A 519 2.72 31.22 -4.69
CA ARG A 519 2.53 30.69 -6.03
C ARG A 519 2.99 31.72 -7.05
N PRO A 520 3.82 31.36 -8.04
CA PRO A 520 4.17 32.25 -9.14
C PRO A 520 2.94 32.86 -9.83
N SER A 521 1.85 32.10 -9.96
CA SER A 521 0.58 32.56 -10.53
C SER A 521 -0.12 33.63 -9.69
N ASP A 522 -0.14 33.49 -8.37
CA ASP A 522 -0.71 34.49 -7.45
C ASP A 522 0.08 35.82 -7.51
N LEU A 523 1.37 35.76 -7.88
CA LEU A 523 2.24 36.91 -8.07
C LEU A 523 2.23 37.47 -9.51
N GLY A 524 1.47 36.86 -10.42
CA GLY A 524 1.39 37.27 -11.82
C GLY A 524 2.67 37.04 -12.61
N MET A 525 3.52 36.10 -12.18
CA MET A 525 4.79 35.79 -12.85
C MET A 525 4.61 34.84 -14.04
N ASN A 526 3.86 33.74 -13.87
CA ASN A 526 3.52 32.75 -14.90
C ASN A 526 2.34 31.86 -14.43
N ASP A 527 1.97 30.84 -15.19
CA ASP A 527 0.84 29.94 -14.87
C ASP A 527 1.18 28.83 -13.86
N ASP A 528 2.37 28.85 -13.25
CA ASP A 528 2.78 27.86 -12.25
C ASP A 528 1.99 28.07 -10.95
N ASN A 529 1.18 27.07 -10.60
CA ASN A 529 0.31 27.07 -9.43
C ASN A 529 0.93 26.39 -8.21
N ARG A 530 2.18 25.96 -8.30
CA ARG A 530 2.92 25.36 -7.19
C ARG A 530 3.20 26.39 -6.11
N SER A 531 3.05 26.01 -4.85
CA SER A 531 3.51 26.80 -3.71
C SER A 531 5.03 26.64 -3.63
N LEU A 532 5.79 27.73 -3.82
CA LEU A 532 7.26 27.70 -3.82
C LEU A 532 7.81 28.53 -2.65
N GLY A 533 8.65 27.92 -1.82
CA GLY A 533 9.36 28.54 -0.70
C GLY A 533 10.86 28.57 -0.96
N PHE A 534 11.49 27.40 -0.91
CA PHE A 534 12.92 27.24 -1.19
C PHE A 534 13.18 26.09 -2.17
N MET A 535 14.32 26.14 -2.85
CA MET A 535 14.86 25.03 -3.64
C MET A 535 16.08 24.46 -2.92
N LEU A 536 16.10 23.14 -2.75
CA LEU A 536 17.29 22.38 -2.36
C LEU A 536 18.01 21.92 -3.63
N HIS A 537 19.25 22.37 -3.81
CA HIS A 537 20.08 22.02 -4.97
C HIS A 537 20.95 20.79 -4.70
N ARG A 538 21.49 20.69 -3.47
CA ARG A 538 22.42 19.64 -3.05
C ARG A 538 22.33 19.44 -1.54
N LEU A 539 22.47 18.19 -1.10
CA LEU A 539 22.64 17.81 0.30
C LEU A 539 23.76 16.78 0.39
N PHE A 540 24.80 17.10 1.14
CA PHE A 540 25.91 16.20 1.43
C PHE A 540 25.92 15.90 2.93
N VAL A 541 26.06 14.64 3.29
CA VAL A 541 26.06 14.17 4.67
C VAL A 541 27.22 13.22 4.87
N ARG A 542 28.03 13.47 5.89
CA ARG A 542 29.12 12.58 6.31
C ARG A 542 28.83 12.05 7.69
N ALA A 543 28.83 10.73 7.85
CA ALA A 543 28.71 10.11 9.16
C ALA A 543 30.08 9.86 9.78
N ARG A 544 30.26 10.32 11.02
CA ARG A 544 31.43 10.02 11.85
C ARG A 544 31.01 9.26 13.10
N PRO A 545 31.85 8.35 13.62
CA PRO A 545 31.64 7.82 14.97
C PRO A 545 31.59 8.98 15.98
N ALA A 546 30.63 8.97 16.90
CA ALA A 546 30.59 9.98 17.96
C ALA A 546 31.87 9.92 18.80
N LEU A 547 32.74 10.93 18.68
CA LEU A 547 33.86 11.13 19.59
C LEU A 547 33.35 11.82 20.86
N GLN A 548 33.84 11.40 22.04
CA GLN A 548 33.42 11.95 23.33
C GLN A 548 33.38 13.48 23.31
N ALA A 549 32.16 14.01 23.43
CA ALA A 549 31.71 15.36 23.76
C ALA A 549 32.79 16.46 23.74
N GLY A 550 32.98 17.10 22.58
CA GLY A 550 33.72 18.36 22.47
C GLY A 550 33.01 19.47 21.69
N ASN A 551 32.06 19.13 20.80
CA ASN A 551 31.49 20.09 19.84
C ASN A 551 30.01 19.82 19.50
N LEU A 552 29.25 19.24 20.44
CA LEU A 552 27.83 18.96 20.23
C LEU A 552 27.03 20.23 19.90
N GLY A 553 26.47 20.27 18.68
CA GLY A 553 25.17 20.89 18.38
C GLY A 553 25.03 22.40 18.58
N LYS A 554 26.06 23.21 18.32
CA LYS A 554 25.86 24.67 18.34
C LYS A 554 24.86 25.09 17.27
N PHE A 555 23.80 25.77 17.68
CA PHE A 555 22.84 26.35 16.76
C PHE A 555 23.50 27.46 15.93
N ARG A 556 23.41 27.36 14.60
CA ARG A 556 24.02 28.29 13.66
C ARG A 556 22.98 29.15 12.96
N VAL A 557 23.19 30.46 12.94
CA VAL A 557 22.34 31.41 12.19
C VAL A 557 23.11 31.99 11.01
N TRP A 558 22.56 31.86 9.82
CA TRP A 558 23.12 32.32 8.55
C TRP A 558 22.36 33.55 8.03
N GLY A 559 23.03 34.34 7.18
CA GLY A 559 22.44 35.52 6.53
C GLY A 559 22.54 36.85 7.31
N LEU A 560 22.94 36.81 8.59
CA LEU A 560 23.21 38.03 9.39
C LEU A 560 24.63 38.60 9.17
N ALA A 561 25.55 37.78 8.66
CA ALA A 561 26.94 38.13 8.36
C ALA A 561 27.45 37.30 7.17
N LYS A 562 28.69 37.54 6.73
CA LYS A 562 29.35 36.75 5.65
C LYS A 562 29.55 35.26 5.98
N GLY A 563 29.29 34.86 7.22
CA GLY A 563 29.38 33.47 7.70
C GLY A 563 28.40 33.23 8.85
N PRO A 564 28.33 32.01 9.39
CA PRO A 564 27.39 31.68 10.43
C PRO A 564 27.72 32.41 11.73
N VAL A 565 26.69 32.89 12.42
CA VAL A 565 26.75 33.31 13.81
C VAL A 565 26.38 32.11 14.67
N GLU A 566 27.32 31.63 15.49
CA GLU A 566 27.03 30.57 16.47
C GLU A 566 26.33 31.19 17.68
N LEU A 567 25.14 30.70 18.01
CA LEU A 567 24.49 31.03 19.28
C LEU A 567 25.05 30.07 20.34
N VAL A 568 25.71 30.63 21.34
CA VAL A 568 26.06 29.89 22.55
C VAL A 568 24.80 29.92 23.42
N GLU A 569 24.34 28.75 23.86
CA GLU A 569 23.28 28.70 24.89
C GLU A 569 23.71 29.58 26.09
N PRO A 570 22.82 30.44 26.61
CA PRO A 570 23.14 31.29 27.76
C PRO A 570 23.49 30.50 29.03
#